data_AF-A0AA39CN15-F1
#
_entry.id   AF-A0AA39CN15-F1
#
_cell.length_a   1.000
_cell.length_b   1.000
_cell.length_c   1.000
_cell.angle_alpha   90.00
_cell.angle_beta   90.00
_cell.angle_gamma   90.00
#
_symmetry.space_group_name_H-M   'P 1'
#
loop_
_entity.id
_entity.type
_entity.pdbx_description
1 polymer ?
#
loop_
_entity_poly.entity_id
_entity_poly.type
_entity_poly.pdbx_seq_one_letter_code
_entity_poly.pdbx_strand_id
1 'polypeptide(L)'
;MVRRDSELTNARFWPEANIELVQVRCDDACHRARDPGKTHLNSTPTAKVLFRVPDGDGGVIVETLWAIPIGEDRYQLDNSPFFAYDVSWEDIVFAPFNDAEGMPTFESVVRPSGNRTIRIIFDLPIFSGNSSDAVIQGLTALGCSYEGANDRYISVNIPATVDLQAVCAYLIHHEAHWEHADPRYVAIYPDGDNAT
;
A
#
# COMPACT_ATOMS: atom_id res chain seq x y z
N MET A 1 27.68 -21.15 -9.26
CA MET A 1 26.55 -21.16 -10.21
C MET A 1 25.49 -20.23 -9.62
N VAL A 2 25.71 -18.93 -9.79
CA VAL A 2 24.89 -17.85 -9.24
C VAL A 2 23.90 -17.47 -10.34
N ARG A 3 22.61 -17.66 -10.09
CA ARG A 3 21.57 -17.14 -11.00
C ARG A 3 21.66 -15.62 -10.94
N ARG A 4 21.68 -14.97 -12.11
CA ARG A 4 21.90 -13.53 -12.23
C ARG A 4 20.65 -12.81 -11.73
N ASP A 5 20.82 -11.86 -10.81
CA ASP A 5 19.78 -11.03 -10.20
C ASP A 5 19.11 -10.04 -11.19
N SER A 6 19.37 -10.15 -12.49
CA SER A 6 18.89 -9.24 -13.53
C SER A 6 17.43 -9.50 -13.99
N GLU A 7 16.70 -10.41 -13.34
CA GLU A 7 15.28 -10.71 -13.65
C GLU A 7 14.29 -10.10 -12.63
N LEU A 8 14.77 -9.32 -11.64
CA LEU A 8 13.95 -8.73 -10.58
C LEU A 8 13.41 -7.32 -10.90
N THR A 9 13.74 -6.73 -12.04
CA THR A 9 13.43 -5.33 -12.37
C THR A 9 12.16 -5.17 -13.23
N ASN A 10 11.00 -5.48 -12.66
CA ASN A 10 9.71 -5.00 -13.21
C ASN A 10 9.07 -3.88 -12.36
N ALA A 11 9.66 -3.53 -11.21
CA ALA A 11 9.25 -2.36 -10.42
C ALA A 11 9.69 -1.08 -11.13
N ARG A 12 8.73 -0.32 -11.62
CA ARG A 12 8.99 0.74 -12.58
C ARG A 12 7.92 1.81 -12.24
N PHE A 13 8.36 3.06 -12.07
CA PHE A 13 7.66 4.17 -11.39
C PHE A 13 6.69 4.89 -12.34
N TRP A 14 5.37 4.86 -12.10
CA TRP A 14 4.36 5.44 -13.03
C TRP A 14 3.83 6.80 -12.57
N PRO A 15 4.19 7.91 -13.24
CA PRO A 15 3.62 9.22 -12.95
C PRO A 15 2.26 9.49 -13.65
N GLU A 16 1.81 8.67 -14.61
CA GLU A 16 0.72 9.06 -15.54
C GLU A 16 -0.64 8.38 -15.34
N ALA A 17 -0.89 7.79 -14.16
CA ALA A 17 -2.22 7.24 -13.89
C ALA A 17 -3.19 8.39 -13.55
N ASN A 18 -3.95 8.86 -14.56
CA ASN A 18 -5.17 9.66 -14.38
C ASN A 18 -6.20 8.80 -13.62
N ILE A 19 -6.01 8.70 -12.31
CA ILE A 19 -6.87 7.95 -11.40
C ILE A 19 -7.92 8.92 -10.88
N GLU A 20 -9.14 8.81 -11.40
CA GLU A 20 -10.29 9.28 -10.64
C GLU A 20 -10.41 8.35 -9.42
N LEU A 21 -10.09 8.87 -8.23
CA LEU A 21 -10.18 8.13 -6.97
C LEU A 21 -11.64 7.76 -6.70
N VAL A 22 -12.06 6.59 -7.14
CA VAL A 22 -13.30 5.99 -6.63
C VAL A 22 -12.91 5.25 -5.36
N GLN A 23 -13.16 5.87 -4.21
CA GLN A 23 -13.01 5.18 -2.91
C GLN A 23 -14.02 4.04 -2.83
N VAL A 24 -13.68 2.86 -3.34
CA VAL A 24 -14.44 1.64 -3.11
C VAL A 24 -14.11 1.20 -1.70
N ARG A 25 -15.05 1.41 -0.76
CA ARG A 25 -14.98 0.69 0.52
C ARG A 25 -14.96 -0.79 0.17
N CYS A 26 -13.87 -1.49 0.50
CA CYS A 26 -13.89 -2.94 0.51
C CYS A 26 -15.08 -3.37 1.37
N ASP A 27 -15.99 -4.13 0.78
CA ASP A 27 -17.11 -4.73 1.49
C ASP A 27 -16.62 -5.50 2.73
N ASP A 28 -17.50 -5.65 3.73
CA ASP A 28 -17.30 -6.28 5.06
C ASP A 28 -16.65 -7.68 5.07
N ALA A 29 -16.32 -8.25 3.91
CA ALA A 29 -15.56 -9.47 3.76
C ALA A 29 -14.07 -9.32 4.12
N CYS A 30 -13.43 -8.15 3.88
CA CYS A 30 -12.00 -7.94 4.20
C CYS A 30 -11.74 -7.86 5.73
N HIS A 31 -12.75 -7.45 6.51
CA HIS A 31 -12.67 -7.32 7.96
C HIS A 31 -12.55 -8.64 8.76
N ARG A 32 -12.62 -9.82 8.11
CA ARG A 32 -12.82 -11.10 8.81
C ARG A 32 -11.57 -11.96 9.07
N ALA A 33 -10.37 -11.47 8.74
CA ALA A 33 -9.13 -12.08 9.20
C ALA A 33 -8.63 -11.39 10.49
N ARG A 34 -9.42 -11.43 11.58
CA ARG A 34 -9.03 -10.83 12.88
C ARG A 34 -8.32 -11.86 13.75
N ASP A 35 -7.10 -11.55 14.18
CA ASP A 35 -6.28 -12.32 15.12
C ASP A 35 -6.92 -12.29 16.54
N PRO A 36 -7.28 -13.44 17.13
CA PRO A 36 -7.94 -13.50 18.43
C PRO A 36 -7.06 -13.10 19.63
N GLY A 37 -5.76 -12.81 19.43
CA GLY A 37 -4.81 -12.53 20.50
C GLY A 37 -4.54 -11.05 20.84
N LYS A 38 -4.97 -10.09 20.01
CA LYS A 38 -4.76 -8.65 20.28
C LYS A 38 -5.97 -8.06 20.99
N THR A 39 -5.75 -7.40 22.14
CA THR A 39 -6.76 -6.51 22.74
C THR A 39 -6.98 -5.32 21.81
N HIS A 40 -7.89 -5.48 20.86
CA HIS A 40 -8.37 -4.39 20.02
C HIS A 40 -9.24 -3.49 20.89
N LEU A 41 -8.80 -2.27 21.16
CA LEU A 41 -9.74 -1.19 21.43
C LEU A 41 -10.70 -1.19 20.22
N ASN A 42 -11.98 -1.47 20.44
CA ASN A 42 -13.02 -1.46 19.41
C ASN A 42 -13.19 -0.04 18.87
N SER A 43 -12.26 0.41 18.05
CA SER A 43 -12.19 1.76 17.55
C SER A 43 -12.43 1.72 16.06
N THR A 44 -13.67 1.97 15.65
CA THR A 44 -13.99 2.29 14.25
C THR A 44 -13.19 3.54 13.85
N PRO A 45 -12.63 3.62 12.62
CA PRO A 45 -11.96 4.82 12.16
C PRO A 45 -12.92 6.02 12.19
N THR A 46 -12.53 7.08 12.89
CA THR A 46 -13.32 8.32 13.01
C THR A 46 -12.60 9.54 12.45
N ALA A 47 -11.35 9.39 12.02
CA ALA A 47 -10.52 10.46 11.49
C ALA A 47 -10.05 10.15 10.07
N LYS A 48 -9.61 11.20 9.37
CA LYS A 48 -8.80 11.08 8.17
C LYS A 48 -7.48 11.83 8.38
N VAL A 49 -6.40 11.28 7.86
CA VAL A 49 -5.09 11.92 7.80
C VAL A 49 -4.78 12.27 6.35
N LEU A 50 -4.40 13.53 6.10
CA LEU A 50 -4.01 14.02 4.79
C LEU A 50 -2.54 13.77 4.54
N PHE A 51 -2.22 13.25 3.36
CA PHE A 51 -0.87 13.06 2.85
C PHE A 51 -0.67 13.96 1.63
N ARG A 52 0.46 14.66 1.61
CA ARG A 52 0.96 15.34 0.42
C ARG A 52 2.02 14.50 -0.25
N VAL A 53 1.76 14.10 -1.48
CA VAL A 53 2.66 13.26 -2.27
C VAL A 53 3.16 14.08 -3.46
N PRO A 54 4.46 14.35 -3.59
CA PRO A 54 5.00 14.99 -4.78
C PRO A 54 4.66 14.16 -6.04
N ASP A 55 4.17 14.80 -7.10
CA ASP A 55 3.82 14.09 -8.35
C ASP A 55 5.03 13.87 -9.29
N GLY A 56 6.17 14.47 -8.98
CA GLY A 56 7.40 14.38 -9.79
C GLY A 56 7.60 15.54 -10.77
N ASP A 57 6.54 16.27 -11.11
CA ASP A 57 6.54 17.42 -12.03
C ASP A 57 6.45 18.77 -11.31
N GLY A 58 6.68 18.75 -10.00
CA GLY A 58 6.64 19.93 -9.13
C GLY A 58 5.25 20.24 -8.59
N GLY A 59 4.26 19.40 -8.86
CA GLY A 59 2.94 19.43 -8.23
C GLY A 59 2.84 18.48 -7.03
N VAL A 60 1.62 18.38 -6.51
CA VAL A 60 1.29 17.60 -5.30
C VAL A 60 -0.03 16.87 -5.52
N ILE A 61 0.00 15.56 -5.34
CA ILE A 61 -1.18 14.72 -5.17
C ILE A 61 -1.57 14.74 -3.70
N VAL A 62 -2.85 14.95 -3.42
CA VAL A 62 -3.40 14.86 -2.07
C VAL A 62 -4.10 13.52 -1.91
N GLU A 63 -3.68 12.77 -0.91
CA GLU A 63 -4.31 11.52 -0.49
C GLU A 63 -4.88 11.67 0.93
N THR A 64 -6.02 11.06 1.22
CA THR A 64 -6.54 11.00 2.60
C THR A 64 -6.81 9.55 3.00
N LEU A 65 -6.21 9.14 4.11
CA LEU A 65 -6.37 7.80 4.67
C LEU A 65 -7.27 7.84 5.89
N TRP A 66 -8.12 6.82 6.05
CA TRP A 66 -8.88 6.60 7.27
C TRP A 66 -7.94 6.21 8.40
N ALA A 67 -8.25 6.69 9.60
CA ALA A 67 -7.42 6.42 10.76
C ALA A 67 -8.22 6.43 12.06
N ILE A 68 -7.64 5.75 13.05
CA ILE A 68 -8.11 5.72 14.44
C ILE A 68 -7.27 6.72 15.24
N PRO A 69 -7.86 7.78 15.81
CA PRO A 69 -7.12 8.68 16.68
C PRO A 69 -6.73 7.96 17.97
N ILE A 70 -5.45 8.04 18.35
CA ILE A 70 -4.91 7.43 19.57
C ILE A 70 -4.32 8.46 20.55
N GLY A 71 -4.50 9.76 20.25
CA GLY A 71 -4.12 10.90 21.09
C GLY A 71 -2.72 11.46 20.81
N GLU A 72 -2.48 12.70 21.26
CA GLU A 72 -1.23 13.45 21.02
C GLU A 72 -0.90 13.58 19.53
N ASP A 73 -1.91 13.92 18.72
CA ASP A 73 -1.80 14.04 17.27
C ASP A 73 -1.30 12.75 16.57
N ARG A 74 -1.48 11.60 17.21
CA ARG A 74 -1.16 10.30 16.63
C ARG A 74 -2.40 9.57 16.17
N TYR A 75 -2.22 8.88 15.05
CA TYR A 75 -3.28 8.16 14.36
C TYR A 75 -2.76 6.82 13.90
N GLN A 76 -3.50 5.74 14.16
CA GLN A 76 -3.24 4.45 13.54
C GLN A 76 -4.00 4.38 12.22
N LEU A 77 -3.30 4.16 11.10
CA LEU A 77 -3.92 4.06 9.79
C LEU A 77 -4.81 2.82 9.68
N ASP A 78 -5.97 2.96 9.05
CA ASP A 78 -6.97 1.91 8.91
C ASP A 78 -7.28 1.55 7.46
N ASN A 79 -6.46 2.02 6.52
CA ASN A 79 -6.51 1.59 5.12
C ASN A 79 -5.13 1.79 4.46
N SER A 80 -4.90 1.10 3.33
CA SER A 80 -3.60 1.05 2.63
C SER A 80 -3.42 2.27 1.70
N PRO A 81 -2.22 2.86 1.63
CA PRO A 81 -1.96 4.00 0.76
C PRO A 81 -1.90 3.61 -0.71
N PHE A 82 -2.44 4.48 -1.56
CA PHE A 82 -2.37 4.42 -3.01
C PHE A 82 -1.27 5.33 -3.56
N PHE A 83 -0.90 6.43 -2.90
CA PHE A 83 0.12 7.36 -3.40
C PHE A 83 1.29 7.54 -2.45
N ALA A 84 1.03 7.64 -1.15
CA ALA A 84 2.08 7.80 -0.14
C ALA A 84 3.06 6.62 -0.16
N TYR A 85 4.34 6.94 0.01
CA TYR A 85 5.44 5.99 0.13
C TYR A 85 5.94 5.94 1.57
N ASP A 86 6.66 4.87 1.93
CA ASP A 86 7.26 4.65 3.26
C ASP A 86 6.25 4.66 4.42
N VAL A 87 5.01 4.29 4.12
CA VAL A 87 3.89 4.19 5.05
C VAL A 87 3.06 2.99 4.66
N SER A 88 2.65 2.19 5.64
CA SER A 88 1.81 1.00 5.46
C SER A 88 0.55 1.03 6.33
N TRP A 89 -0.41 0.16 6.01
CA TRP A 89 -1.59 -0.06 6.84
C TRP A 89 -1.20 -0.46 8.28
N GLU A 90 -1.97 0.00 9.27
CA GLU A 90 -1.72 -0.13 10.72
C GLU A 90 -0.50 0.64 11.27
N ASP A 91 0.22 1.41 10.45
CA ASP A 91 1.26 2.30 10.97
C ASP A 91 0.64 3.34 11.90
N ILE A 92 1.40 3.71 12.93
CA ILE A 92 1.09 4.87 13.75
C ILE A 92 1.86 6.05 13.19
N VAL A 93 1.11 7.06 12.77
CA VAL A 93 1.64 8.31 12.23
C VAL A 93 1.45 9.46 13.21
N PHE A 94 2.35 10.43 13.15
CA PHE A 94 2.18 11.75 13.73
C PHE A 94 1.61 12.68 12.66
N ALA A 95 0.45 13.27 12.97
CA ALA A 95 -0.29 14.12 12.06
C ALA A 95 -1.01 15.25 12.83
N PRO A 96 -0.30 16.32 13.23
CA PRO A 96 -0.94 17.46 13.87
C PRO A 96 -1.96 18.14 12.95
N PHE A 97 -2.89 18.87 13.57
CA PHE A 97 -3.85 19.67 12.81
C PHE A 97 -3.10 20.77 12.03
N ASN A 98 -3.34 20.82 10.72
CA ASN A 98 -2.78 21.86 9.87
C ASN A 98 -3.89 22.86 9.50
N ASP A 99 -3.72 24.12 9.87
CA ASP A 99 -4.73 25.17 9.62
C ASP A 99 -4.97 25.44 8.12
N ALA A 100 -3.95 25.27 7.27
CA ALA A 100 -4.08 25.46 5.83
C ALA A 100 -4.87 24.33 5.17
N GLU A 101 -4.74 23.10 5.68
CA GLU A 101 -5.51 21.93 5.21
C GLU A 101 -6.88 21.80 5.88
N GLY A 102 -7.03 22.36 7.08
CA GLY A 102 -8.22 22.19 7.91
C GLY A 102 -8.39 20.78 8.47
N MET A 103 -7.33 19.95 8.51
CA MET A 103 -7.39 18.58 9.01
C MET A 103 -6.01 18.05 9.48
N PRO A 104 -5.96 16.91 10.20
CA PRO A 104 -4.71 16.23 10.52
C PRO A 104 -3.90 15.94 9.27
N THR A 105 -2.65 16.40 9.23
CA THR A 105 -1.77 16.25 8.06
C THR A 105 -0.51 15.49 8.46
N PHE A 106 -0.21 14.43 7.72
CA PHE A 106 0.92 13.55 7.97
C PHE A 106 2.25 14.32 8.02
N GLU A 107 3.04 14.05 9.06
CA GLU A 107 4.42 14.53 9.17
C GLU A 107 5.42 13.37 9.21
N SER A 108 5.13 12.29 9.96
CA SER A 108 6.05 11.15 10.07
C SER A 108 5.37 9.87 10.57
N VAL A 109 6.01 8.73 10.29
CA VAL A 109 5.68 7.45 10.95
C VAL A 109 6.36 7.42 12.32
N VAL A 110 5.56 7.30 13.38
CA VAL A 110 6.03 7.17 14.77
C VAL A 110 6.35 5.72 15.10
N ARG A 111 5.53 4.79 14.61
CA ARG A 111 5.74 3.36 14.80
C ARG A 111 5.26 2.58 13.58
N PRO A 112 6.17 1.90 12.85
CA PRO A 112 5.78 1.01 11.77
C PRO A 112 5.02 -0.19 12.34
N SER A 113 4.01 -0.65 11.61
CA SER A 113 3.26 -1.88 11.85
C SER A 113 4.09 -3.14 11.60
N GLY A 114 5.11 -3.03 10.73
CA GLY A 114 5.84 -4.16 10.14
C GLY A 114 5.16 -4.73 8.89
N ASN A 115 3.98 -4.21 8.53
CA ASN A 115 3.39 -4.46 7.23
C ASN A 115 4.24 -3.83 6.14
N ARG A 116 4.00 -4.28 4.91
CA ARG A 116 4.60 -3.74 3.70
C ARG A 116 3.50 -3.41 2.71
N THR A 117 3.71 -2.39 1.90
CA THR A 117 2.79 -2.01 0.84
C THR A 117 3.46 -2.15 -0.52
N ILE A 118 2.78 -2.88 -1.40
CA ILE A 118 3.05 -2.86 -2.85
C ILE A 118 1.83 -2.33 -3.57
N ARG A 119 2.00 -1.82 -4.79
CA ARG A 119 0.89 -1.37 -5.62
C ARG A 119 0.95 -2.07 -6.96
N ILE A 120 -0.21 -2.39 -7.52
CA ILE A 120 -0.32 -3.17 -8.76
C ILE A 120 -1.25 -2.45 -9.72
N ILE A 121 -0.82 -2.33 -10.98
CA ILE A 121 -1.62 -1.82 -12.09
C ILE A 121 -1.87 -2.97 -13.08
N PHE A 122 -3.12 -3.17 -13.47
CA PHE A 122 -3.52 -4.24 -14.37
C PHE A 122 -3.79 -3.75 -15.80
N ASP A 123 -3.28 -4.50 -16.78
CA ASP A 123 -3.55 -4.29 -18.22
C ASP A 123 -4.98 -4.60 -18.62
N LEU A 124 -5.68 -5.46 -17.87
CA LEU A 124 -7.11 -5.71 -17.98
C LEU A 124 -7.82 -5.25 -16.70
N PRO A 125 -9.06 -4.72 -16.80
CA PRO A 125 -9.83 -4.42 -15.60
C PRO A 125 -10.05 -5.68 -14.78
N ILE A 126 -10.16 -5.54 -13.47
CA ILE A 126 -10.41 -6.61 -12.53
C ILE A 126 -11.86 -7.07 -12.73
N PHE A 127 -12.02 -8.26 -13.30
CA PHE A 127 -13.31 -8.92 -13.47
C PHE A 127 -13.20 -10.36 -13.01
N SER A 128 -14.24 -10.83 -12.31
CA SER A 128 -14.24 -12.19 -11.78
C SER A 128 -13.92 -13.23 -12.86
N GLY A 129 -12.94 -14.09 -12.57
CA GLY A 129 -12.50 -15.17 -13.43
C GLY A 129 -11.50 -14.79 -14.53
N ASN A 130 -11.10 -13.52 -14.66
CA ASN A 130 -10.04 -13.13 -15.58
C ASN A 130 -8.64 -13.22 -14.95
N SER A 131 -7.60 -12.88 -15.71
CA SER A 131 -6.21 -12.94 -15.24
C SER A 131 -5.93 -11.97 -14.09
N SER A 132 -6.50 -10.76 -14.09
CA SER A 132 -6.35 -9.78 -13.02
C SER A 132 -6.95 -10.30 -11.71
N ASP A 133 -8.14 -10.90 -11.75
CA ASP A 133 -8.74 -11.57 -10.59
C ASP A 133 -7.90 -12.76 -10.12
N ALA A 134 -7.37 -13.58 -11.04
CA ALA A 134 -6.50 -14.70 -10.68
C ALA A 134 -5.25 -14.26 -9.88
N VAL A 135 -4.63 -13.13 -10.25
CA VAL A 135 -3.52 -12.52 -9.50
C VAL A 135 -3.94 -12.13 -8.09
N ILE A 136 -5.10 -11.48 -7.96
CA ILE A 136 -5.65 -11.06 -6.66
C ILE A 136 -5.97 -12.27 -5.77
N GLN A 137 -6.58 -13.32 -6.32
CA GLN A 137 -6.89 -14.54 -5.58
C GLN A 137 -5.62 -15.24 -5.09
N GLY A 138 -4.56 -15.28 -5.91
CA GLY A 138 -3.30 -15.87 -5.48
C GLY A 138 -2.58 -15.05 -4.40
N LEU A 139 -2.59 -13.72 -4.50
CA LEU A 139 -2.08 -12.85 -3.42
C LEU A 139 -2.86 -13.05 -2.12
N THR A 140 -4.18 -13.15 -2.21
CA THR A 140 -5.05 -13.43 -1.05
C THR A 140 -4.72 -14.80 -0.44
N ALA A 141 -4.48 -15.81 -1.27
CA ALA A 141 -4.08 -17.15 -0.81
C ALA A 141 -2.69 -17.18 -0.15
N LEU A 142 -1.80 -16.25 -0.49
CA LEU A 142 -0.51 -16.04 0.17
C LEU A 142 -0.64 -15.30 1.51
N GLY A 143 -1.84 -14.82 1.86
CA GLY A 143 -2.11 -14.10 3.10
C GLY A 143 -2.04 -12.57 2.98
N CYS A 144 -1.98 -12.04 1.77
CA CYS A 144 -2.08 -10.60 1.53
C CYS A 144 -3.55 -10.12 1.56
N SER A 145 -3.75 -8.84 1.79
CA SER A 145 -5.03 -8.14 1.57
C SER A 145 -4.84 -7.00 0.58
N TYR A 146 -5.92 -6.46 0.02
CA TYR A 146 -5.83 -5.36 -0.94
C TYR A 146 -7.02 -4.40 -0.84
N GLU A 147 -6.79 -3.18 -1.33
CA GLU A 147 -7.81 -2.17 -1.57
C GLU A 147 -7.74 -1.71 -3.03
N GLY A 148 -8.89 -1.39 -3.63
CA GLY A 148 -8.96 -0.90 -5.01
C GLY A 148 -9.19 0.61 -5.06
N ALA A 149 -8.35 1.32 -5.81
CA ALA A 149 -8.58 2.72 -6.17
C ALA A 149 -9.50 2.85 -7.41
N ASN A 150 -9.41 1.87 -8.32
CA ASN A 150 -10.29 1.72 -9.47
C ASN A 150 -10.25 0.25 -9.94
N ASP A 151 -10.84 -0.05 -11.10
CA ASP A 151 -10.89 -1.40 -11.66
C ASP A 151 -9.54 -1.93 -12.15
N ARG A 152 -8.45 -1.18 -12.04
CA ARG A 152 -7.11 -1.56 -12.54
C ARG A 152 -5.98 -1.28 -11.56
N TYR A 153 -6.21 -0.47 -10.54
CA TYR A 153 -5.17 -0.05 -9.61
C TYR A 153 -5.52 -0.43 -8.18
N ILE A 154 -4.64 -1.22 -7.57
CA ILE A 154 -4.81 -1.71 -6.20
C ILE A 154 -3.58 -1.41 -5.34
N SER A 155 -3.83 -1.18 -4.06
CA SER A 155 -2.82 -1.20 -3.00
C SER A 155 -2.92 -2.54 -2.28
N VAL A 156 -1.81 -3.24 -2.14
CA VAL A 156 -1.74 -4.57 -1.53
C VAL A 156 -0.94 -4.46 -0.25
N ASN A 157 -1.58 -4.85 0.85
CA ASN A 157 -0.94 -5.02 2.13
C ASN A 157 -0.35 -6.43 2.24
N ILE A 158 0.93 -6.50 2.59
CA ILE A 158 1.66 -7.73 2.89
C ILE A 158 1.96 -7.72 4.41
N PRO A 159 1.25 -8.52 5.21
CA PRO A 159 1.48 -8.59 6.65
C PRO A 159 2.92 -8.95 7.00
N ALA A 160 3.44 -8.49 8.13
CA ALA A 160 4.80 -8.82 8.62
C ALA A 160 5.11 -10.33 8.64
N THR A 161 4.09 -11.17 8.82
CA THR A 161 4.19 -12.63 8.89
C THR A 161 4.25 -13.31 7.52
N VAL A 162 3.96 -12.61 6.43
CA VAL A 162 3.96 -13.17 5.07
C VAL A 162 5.35 -13.04 4.46
N ASP A 163 5.86 -14.12 3.87
CA ASP A 163 7.17 -14.11 3.19
C ASP A 163 7.15 -13.18 1.96
N LEU A 164 7.96 -12.12 2.01
CA LEU A 164 8.07 -11.17 0.90
C LEU A 164 8.49 -11.85 -0.40
N GLN A 165 9.43 -12.78 -0.32
CA GLN A 165 10.06 -13.38 -1.48
C GLN A 165 9.06 -14.29 -2.21
N ALA A 166 8.18 -14.98 -1.48
CA ALA A 166 7.08 -15.73 -2.07
C ALA A 166 6.11 -14.82 -2.84
N VAL A 167 5.77 -13.65 -2.29
CA VAL A 167 4.90 -12.68 -2.94
C VAL A 167 5.57 -12.09 -4.20
N CYS A 168 6.83 -11.67 -4.10
CA CYS A 168 7.57 -11.15 -5.26
C CYS A 168 7.72 -12.21 -6.36
N ALA A 169 8.07 -13.45 -6.01
CA ALA A 169 8.16 -14.55 -6.97
C ALA A 169 6.83 -14.84 -7.65
N TYR A 170 5.72 -14.77 -6.91
CA TYR A 170 4.37 -14.90 -7.46
C TYR A 170 4.06 -13.81 -8.50
N LEU A 171 4.35 -12.56 -8.17
CA LEU A 171 4.12 -11.41 -9.08
C LEU A 171 4.98 -11.48 -10.33
N ILE A 172 6.25 -11.88 -10.19
CA ILE A 172 7.17 -12.10 -11.33
C ILE A 172 6.65 -13.20 -12.23
N HIS A 173 6.20 -14.33 -11.67
CA HIS A 173 5.66 -15.44 -12.44
C HIS A 173 4.43 -15.05 -13.28
N HIS A 174 3.61 -14.12 -12.77
CA HIS A 174 2.42 -13.62 -13.46
C HIS A 174 2.69 -12.37 -14.31
N GLU A 175 3.96 -11.98 -14.48
CA GLU A 175 4.38 -10.80 -15.24
C GLU A 175 3.63 -9.53 -14.82
N ALA A 176 3.28 -9.41 -13.53
CA ALA A 176 2.49 -8.29 -13.03
C ALA A 176 3.25 -6.96 -13.16
N HIS A 177 2.52 -5.87 -13.36
CA HIS A 177 3.05 -4.52 -13.21
C HIS A 177 2.82 -4.03 -11.78
N TRP A 178 3.90 -3.98 -11.01
CA TRP A 178 3.82 -3.68 -9.58
C TRP A 178 5.03 -2.88 -9.11
N GLU A 179 4.91 -2.25 -7.95
CA GLU A 179 6.00 -1.51 -7.31
C GLU A 179 5.99 -1.66 -5.80
N HIS A 180 7.15 -1.45 -5.18
CA HIS A 180 7.32 -1.35 -3.73
C HIS A 180 7.04 0.08 -3.26
N ALA A 181 5.97 0.28 -2.49
CA ALA A 181 5.63 1.58 -1.90
C ALA A 181 6.19 1.73 -0.47
N ASP A 182 6.18 0.65 0.32
CA ASP A 182 6.79 0.62 1.65
C ASP A 182 7.28 -0.80 2.01
N PRO A 183 8.58 -0.99 2.32
CA PRO A 183 9.66 -0.05 2.05
C PRO A 183 9.85 0.15 0.55
N ARG A 184 10.36 1.30 0.12
CA ARG A 184 10.69 1.54 -1.30
C ARG A 184 11.71 0.54 -1.83
N TYR A 185 11.68 0.29 -3.15
CA TYR A 185 12.62 -0.60 -3.83
C TYR A 185 14.09 -0.32 -3.46
N VAL A 186 14.51 0.95 -3.50
CA VAL A 186 15.89 1.37 -3.18
C VAL A 186 16.32 1.06 -1.75
N ALA A 187 15.37 0.98 -0.80
CA ALA A 187 15.66 0.62 0.58
C ALA A 187 15.87 -0.89 0.75
N ILE A 188 15.25 -1.70 -0.12
CA ILE A 188 15.34 -3.16 -0.09
C ILE A 188 16.50 -3.67 -0.97
N TYR A 189 16.77 -2.99 -2.08
CA TYR A 189 17.77 -3.37 -3.08
C TYR A 189 18.72 -2.19 -3.39
N PRO A 190 19.59 -1.80 -2.43
CA PRO A 190 20.45 -0.61 -2.56
C PRO A 190 21.46 -0.72 -3.72
N ASP A 191 21.81 -1.94 -4.14
CA ASP A 191 22.77 -2.18 -5.22
C ASP A 191 22.13 -2.24 -6.62
N GLY A 192 20.79 -2.21 -6.71
CA GLY A 192 20.05 -2.39 -7.97
C GLY A 192 20.14 -1.21 -8.95
N ASP A 193 20.54 -0.03 -8.48
CA ASP A 193 20.64 1.20 -9.28
C ASP A 193 21.99 1.36 -10.01
N ASN A 194 22.96 0.48 -9.72
CA ASN A 194 24.27 0.49 -10.37
C ASN A 194 24.33 -0.34 -11.68
N ALA A 195 23.18 -0.85 -12.15
CA ALA A 195 23.07 -1.53 -13.44
C ALA A 195 22.70 -0.51 -14.55
N THR A 196 23.64 0.39 -14.85
CA THR A 196 23.63 1.20 -16.09
C THR A 196 23.90 0.35 -17.33
#